data_AF-A0A1Y3TAM5-F1
#
_entry.id   AF-A0A1Y3TAM5-F1
#
_cell.length_a   1.000
_cell.length_b   1.000
_cell.length_c   1.000
_cell.angle_alpha   90.00
_cell.angle_beta   90.00
_cell.angle_gamma   90.00
#
_symmetry.space_group_name_H-M   'P 1'
#
loop_
_entity.id
_entity.type
_entity.pdbx_description
1 polymer ?
#
loop_
_entity_poly.entity_id
_entity_poly.type
_entity_poly.pdbx_seq_one_letter_code
_entity_poly.pdbx_strand_id
1 'polypeptide(L)'
;MDEVNLENCLGENYDQEEVYWMGYVYRYWHFYTGESSRQIYSQADRPLMRSCYLGFHTLDPAMAVEDLKEIYNQKQESKNR
;
A
#
# COMPACT_ATOMS: atom_id res chain seq x y z
N MET A 1 -5.87 -21.39 -14.03
CA MET A 1 -6.39 -20.35 -13.12
C MET A 1 -6.90 -21.15 -11.96
N ASP A 2 -5.96 -21.57 -11.13
CA ASP A 2 -6.20 -22.60 -10.14
C ASP A 2 -6.26 -21.91 -8.80
N GLU A 3 -7.50 -21.84 -8.30
CA GLU A 3 -7.99 -21.30 -7.02
C GLU A 3 -7.44 -22.09 -5.82
N VAL A 4 -6.17 -22.48 -5.87
CA VAL A 4 -5.54 -23.25 -4.80
C VAL A 4 -4.76 -22.29 -3.92
N ASN A 5 -5.45 -21.86 -2.86
CA ASN A 5 -4.87 -21.57 -1.57
C ASN A 5 -3.84 -20.43 -1.54
N LEU A 6 -4.34 -19.21 -1.68
CA LEU A 6 -3.89 -18.11 -0.81
C LEU A 6 -4.50 -18.29 0.61
N GLU A 7 -4.47 -19.51 1.12
CA GLU A 7 -4.95 -19.83 2.47
C GLU A 7 -4.06 -19.09 3.46
N ASN A 8 -4.69 -18.12 4.13
CA ASN A 8 -4.40 -17.71 5.48
C ASN A 8 -2.95 -17.30 5.75
N CYS A 9 -2.59 -16.10 5.27
CA CYS A 9 -1.70 -15.23 6.04
C CYS A 9 -2.46 -14.58 7.22
N LEU A 10 -2.93 -15.43 8.14
CA LEU A 10 -3.06 -15.21 9.59
C LEU A 10 -3.90 -14.00 10.09
N GLY A 11 -5.20 -13.97 9.78
CA GLY A 11 -6.20 -13.33 10.65
C GLY A 11 -7.14 -12.30 10.01
N GLU A 12 -6.83 -11.82 8.81
CA GLU A 12 -7.65 -10.84 8.09
C GLU A 12 -7.94 -11.36 6.68
N ASN A 13 -9.22 -11.54 6.34
CA ASN A 13 -9.64 -11.91 4.99
C ASN A 13 -9.32 -10.72 4.07
N TYR A 14 -8.22 -10.78 3.32
CA TYR A 14 -7.91 -9.82 2.26
C TYR A 14 -8.51 -10.32 0.96
N ASP A 15 -9.09 -9.42 0.18
CA ASP A 15 -9.53 -9.73 -1.17
C ASP A 15 -8.32 -9.90 -2.10
N GLN A 16 -8.44 -10.76 -3.12
CA GLN A 16 -7.37 -10.98 -4.07
C GLN A 16 -6.98 -9.70 -4.82
N GLU A 17 -7.95 -8.85 -5.14
CA GLU A 17 -7.72 -7.58 -5.82
C GLU A 17 -6.99 -6.59 -4.90
N GLU A 18 -7.35 -6.54 -3.61
CA GLU A 18 -6.64 -5.74 -2.59
C GLU A 18 -5.16 -6.13 -2.56
N VAL A 19 -4.87 -7.44 -2.45
CA VAL A 19 -3.48 -7.94 -2.39
C VAL A 19 -2.73 -7.66 -3.67
N TYR A 20 -3.37 -7.86 -4.82
CA TYR A 20 -2.77 -7.59 -6.12
C TYR A 20 -2.40 -6.10 -6.27
N TRP A 21 -3.34 -5.21 -5.97
CA TRP A 21 -3.13 -3.77 -6.03
C TRP A 21 -2.02 -3.33 -5.07
N MET A 22 -2.04 -3.80 -3.81
CA MET A 22 -0.99 -3.48 -2.84
C MET A 22 0.39 -3.88 -3.37
N GLY A 23 0.54 -5.11 -3.86
CA GLY A 23 1.79 -5.59 -4.43
C GLY A 23 2.25 -4.80 -5.66
N TYR A 24 1.30 -4.40 -6.50
CA TYR A 24 1.57 -3.56 -7.67
C TYR A 24 2.08 -2.18 -7.27
N VAL A 25 1.39 -1.49 -6.35
CA VAL A 25 1.79 -0.17 -5.86
C VAL A 25 3.17 -0.22 -5.17
N TYR A 26 3.45 -1.22 -4.33
CA TYR A 26 4.78 -1.35 -3.71
C TYR A 26 5.91 -1.48 -4.74
N ARG A 27 5.71 -2.27 -5.80
CA ARG A 27 6.70 -2.42 -6.88
C ARG A 27 6.83 -1.14 -7.69
N TYR A 28 5.71 -0.52 -8.04
CA TYR A 28 5.71 0.74 -8.77
C TYR A 28 6.44 1.83 -7.98
N TRP A 29 6.11 2.00 -6.70
CA TRP A 29 6.76 2.98 -5.81
C TRP A 29 8.27 2.79 -5.80
N HIS A 30 8.75 1.54 -5.62
CA HIS A 30 10.18 1.26 -5.65
C HIS A 30 10.87 1.74 -6.93
N PHE A 31 10.29 1.46 -8.10
CA PHE A 31 10.87 1.90 -9.38
C PHE A 31 10.71 3.41 -9.60
N TYR A 32 9.61 4.00 -9.12
CA TYR A 32 9.29 5.41 -9.31
C TYR A 32 10.19 6.33 -8.48
N THR A 33 10.52 5.94 -7.24
CA THR A 33 11.23 6.82 -6.29
C THR A 33 12.63 6.32 -5.93
N GLY A 34 12.94 5.05 -6.22
CA GLY A 34 14.19 4.38 -5.81
C GLY A 34 14.23 3.99 -4.33
N GLU A 35 13.15 4.21 -3.56
CA GLU A 35 13.09 3.86 -2.15
C GLU A 35 13.12 2.34 -1.93
N SER A 36 13.83 1.89 -0.91
CA SER A 36 13.86 0.47 -0.56
C SER A 36 12.51 -0.01 -0.03
N SER A 37 12.21 -1.31 -0.17
CA SER A 37 10.98 -1.90 0.36
C SER A 37 10.78 -1.62 1.86
N ARG A 38 11.87 -1.52 2.63
CA ARG A 38 11.83 -1.17 4.06
C ARG A 38 11.38 0.27 4.29
N GLN A 39 11.87 1.21 3.48
CA GLN A 39 11.45 2.61 3.57
C GLN A 39 9.98 2.78 3.17
N ILE A 40 9.56 2.11 2.10
CA ILE A 40 8.17 2.17 1.63
C ILE A 40 7.22 1.59 2.68
N TYR A 41 7.53 0.39 3.20
CA TYR A 41 6.68 -0.25 4.21
C TYR A 41 6.64 0.52 5.54
N SER A 42 7.67 1.30 5.86
CA SER A 42 7.65 2.20 7.03
C SER A 42 6.73 3.42 6.86
N GLN A 43 6.45 3.80 5.62
CA GLN A 43 5.57 4.92 5.28
C GLN A 43 4.12 4.46 5.12
N ALA A 44 3.92 3.36 4.39
CA ALA A 44 2.63 2.76 4.15
C ALA A 44 2.72 1.26 4.48
N ASP A 45 2.19 0.88 5.64
CA ASP A 45 2.09 -0.51 6.06
C ASP A 45 0.84 -1.18 5.45
N ARG A 46 0.74 -2.50 5.63
CA ARG A 46 -0.37 -3.29 5.07
C ARG A 46 -1.76 -2.77 5.50
N PRO A 47 -2.04 -2.46 6.78
CA PRO A 47 -3.34 -1.91 7.17
C PRO A 47 -3.65 -0.55 6.51
N LEU A 48 -2.67 0.35 6.41
CA LEU A 48 -2.87 1.64 5.75
C LEU A 48 -3.20 1.45 4.27
N MET A 49 -2.39 0.66 3.56
CA MET A 49 -2.60 0.36 2.15
C MET A 49 -4.00 -0.20 1.91
N ARG A 50 -4.45 -1.13 2.75
CA ARG A 50 -5.81 -1.68 2.67
C ARG A 50 -6.88 -0.61 2.85
N SER A 51 -6.73 0.25 3.87
CA SER A 51 -7.71 1.32 4.13
C SER A 51 -7.83 2.31 2.96
N CYS A 52 -6.76 2.48 2.18
CA CYS A 52 -6.72 3.33 1.00
C CYS A 52 -7.23 2.64 -0.27
N TYR A 53 -7.39 1.31 -0.29
CA TYR A 53 -7.72 0.54 -1.50
C TYR A 53 -8.92 1.12 -2.24
N LEU A 54 -10.08 1.26 -1.57
CA LEU A 54 -11.32 1.73 -2.20
C LEU A 54 -11.19 3.10 -2.89
N GLY A 55 -10.36 4.00 -2.35
CA GLY A 55 -10.16 5.34 -2.91
C GLY A 55 -9.05 5.39 -3.97
N PHE A 56 -7.99 4.60 -3.82
CA PHE A 56 -6.77 4.77 -4.60
C PHE A 56 -6.62 3.77 -5.74
N HIS A 57 -7.33 2.63 -5.71
CA HIS A 57 -7.19 1.59 -6.75
C HIS A 57 -7.69 2.01 -8.15
N THR A 58 -8.42 3.12 -8.24
CA THR A 58 -8.89 3.71 -9.50
C THR A 58 -8.01 4.86 -9.99
N LEU A 59 -7.02 5.27 -9.20
CA LEU A 59 -6.10 6.36 -9.52
C LEU A 59 -4.93 5.88 -10.39
N ASP A 60 -4.24 6.84 -11.01
CA ASP A 60 -2.90 6.59 -11.54
C ASP A 60 -1.95 6.15 -10.41
N PRO A 61 -1.06 5.16 -10.63
CA PRO A 61 -0.18 4.65 -9.60
C PRO A 61 0.77 5.71 -9.01
N ALA A 62 1.18 6.71 -9.78
CA ALA A 62 1.98 7.81 -9.26
C ALA A 62 1.18 8.65 -8.27
N MET A 63 -0.09 8.97 -8.59
CA MET A 63 -0.97 9.71 -7.69
C MET A 63 -1.20 8.93 -6.38
N ALA A 64 -1.49 7.63 -6.47
CA ALA A 64 -1.64 6.79 -5.28
C ALA A 64 -0.39 6.80 -4.38
N VAL A 65 0.82 6.78 -4.97
CA VAL A 65 2.09 6.86 -4.22
C VAL A 65 2.25 8.22 -3.54
N GLU A 66 2.00 9.33 -4.24
CA GLU A 66 2.13 10.67 -3.67
C GLU A 66 1.11 10.90 -2.55
N ASP A 67 -0.15 10.46 -2.72
CA ASP A 67 -1.18 10.58 -1.69
C ASP A 67 -0.81 9.76 -0.43
N LEU A 68 -0.26 8.55 -0.60
CA LEU A 68 0.22 7.73 0.53
C LEU A 68 1.38 8.41 1.29
N LYS A 69 2.29 9.08 0.56
CA LYS A 69 3.37 9.88 1.16
C LYS A 69 2.81 11.08 1.91
N GLU A 70 1.81 11.75 1.36
CA GLU A 70 1.16 12.88 2.03
C GLU A 70 0.52 12.43 3.35
N ILE A 71 -0.23 11.33 3.35
CA ILE A 71 -0.81 10.75 4.58
C ILE A 71 0.28 10.45 5.61
N TYR A 72 1.41 9.89 5.19
CA TYR A 72 2.53 9.64 6.09
C TYR A 72 3.08 10.95 6.69
N ASN A 73 3.33 11.96 5.87
CA ASN A 73 3.88 13.25 6.31
C ASN A 73 2.93 13.96 7.28
N GLN A 74 1.63 14.01 7.00
CA GLN A 74 0.63 14.58 7.89
C GLN A 74 0.61 13.89 9.27
N LYS A 75 0.76 12.56 9.30
CA LYS A 75 0.88 11.79 10.56
C LYS A 75 2.15 12.10 11.34
N GLN A 76 3.26 12.42 10.67
CA GLN A 76 4.49 12.84 11.35
C GLN A 76 4.35 14.24 11.93
N GLU A 77 3.76 15.16 11.18
CA GLU A 77 3.49 16.52 11.65
C GLU A 77 2.56 16.54 12.86
N SER A 78 1.51 15.72 12.86
CA SER A 78 0.57 15.63 14.00
C SER A 78 1.21 15.07 15.26
N LYS A 79 2.25 14.22 15.15
CA LYS A 79 3.01 13.69 16.30
C LYS A 79 3.97 14.70 16.91
N ASN A 80 4.40 15.67 16.12
CA ASN A 80 5.38 16.69 16.53
C ASN A 80 4.71 17.94 17.14
N ARG A 81 3.38 18.00 17.17
CA ARG A 81 2.58 19.03 17.83
C ARG A 81 2.15 18.59 19.22
#